data_AF-A0A179HFM9-F1
#
_entry.id   AF-A0A179HFM9-F1
#
_cell.length_a   1.000
_cell.length_b   1.000
_cell.length_c   1.000
_cell.angle_alpha   90.00
_cell.angle_beta   90.00
_cell.angle_gamma   90.00
#
_symmetry.space_group_name_H-M   'P 1'
#
loop_
_entity.id
_entity.type
_entity.pdbx_description
1 polymer ?
#
loop_
_entity_poly.entity_id
_entity_poly.type
_entity_poly.pdbx_seq_one_letter_code
_entity_poly.pdbx_strand_id
1 'polypeptide(L)'
;MDYTAEELANIKKRISENMASLAEKQRELDDILAFIARLESASLRQLAESASGSRKKRHLAEPKSVLEQKEEYEQKRVAMEQNIGRMWEKIHDLQEQERMLDGRQ
;
A
#
# COMPACT_ATOMS: atom_id res chain seq x y z
N MET A 1 12.26 36.31 -19.68
CA MET A 1 12.70 34.94 -19.35
C MET A 1 12.06 34.62 -18.01
N ASP A 2 10.85 34.08 -18.05
CA ASP A 2 9.94 33.87 -16.90
C ASP A 2 10.18 32.49 -16.24
N TYR A 3 11.44 32.03 -16.27
CA TYR A 3 11.81 30.64 -15.96
C TYR A 3 11.28 30.18 -14.60
N THR A 4 11.17 31.08 -13.62
CA THR A 4 10.67 30.77 -12.27
C THR A 4 9.17 30.45 -12.25
N ALA A 5 8.35 31.07 -13.10
CA ALA A 5 6.91 30.82 -13.15
C ALA A 5 6.61 29.45 -13.80
N GLU A 6 7.34 29.09 -14.86
CA GLU A 6 7.22 27.79 -15.52
C GLU A 6 7.75 26.66 -14.63
N GLU A 7 8.87 26.88 -13.94
CA GLU A 7 9.42 25.93 -12.95
C GLU A 7 8.44 25.69 -11.79
N LEU A 8 7.84 26.76 -11.25
CA LEU A 8 6.84 26.66 -10.19
C LEU A 8 5.59 25.89 -10.64
N ALA A 9 5.11 26.17 -11.85
CA ALA A 9 3.97 25.45 -12.43
C ALA A 9 4.28 23.94 -12.59
N ASN A 10 5.50 23.60 -13.02
CA ASN A 10 5.94 22.22 -13.16
C ASN A 10 6.04 21.50 -11.80
N ILE A 11 6.56 22.16 -10.77
CA ILE A 11 6.64 21.60 -9.40
C ILE A 11 5.23 21.33 -8.86
N LYS A 12 4.31 22.30 -8.97
CA LYS A 12 2.90 22.15 -8.55
C LYS A 12 2.21 20.98 -9.26
N LYS A 13 2.47 20.83 -10.58
CA LYS A 13 1.97 19.70 -11.36
C LYS A 13 2.52 18.38 -10.83
N ARG A 14 3.84 18.27 -10.62
CA ARG A 14 4.49 17.06 -10.09
C ARG A 14 3.99 16.72 -8.68
N ILE A 15 3.77 17.70 -7.80
CA ILE A 15 3.17 17.46 -6.48
C ILE A 15 1.79 16.83 -6.65
N SER A 16 0.94 17.40 -7.50
CA SER A 16 -0.42 16.91 -7.75
C SER A 16 -0.43 15.49 -8.31
N GLU A 17 0.45 15.18 -9.26
CA GLU A 17 0.60 13.83 -9.83
C GLU A 17 1.09 12.80 -8.79
N ASN A 18 2.08 13.16 -7.96
CA ASN A 18 2.56 12.26 -6.90
C ASN A 18 1.49 12.06 -5.82
N MET A 19 0.71 13.09 -5.47
CA MET A 19 -0.42 12.98 -4.53
C MET A 19 -1.54 12.08 -5.06
N ALA A 20 -1.88 12.17 -6.35
CA ALA A 20 -2.86 11.29 -6.97
C ALA A 20 -2.40 9.82 -6.95
N SER A 21 -1.14 9.58 -7.33
CA SER A 21 -0.56 8.23 -7.29
C SER A 21 -0.47 7.68 -5.86
N LEU A 22 -0.15 8.53 -4.88
CA LEU A 22 -0.13 8.18 -3.47
C LEU A 22 -1.51 7.73 -2.98
N ALA A 23 -2.57 8.44 -3.38
CA ALA A 23 -3.95 8.08 -3.03
C ALA A 23 -4.41 6.76 -3.66
N GLU A 24 -3.90 6.40 -4.85
CA GLU A 24 -4.11 5.07 -5.44
C GLU A 24 -3.39 3.98 -4.64
N LYS A 25 -2.11 4.21 -4.29
CA LYS A 25 -1.32 3.26 -3.50
C LYS A 25 -1.87 3.05 -2.10
N GLN A 26 -2.40 4.10 -1.47
CA GLN A 26 -3.08 3.98 -0.19
C GLN A 26 -4.33 3.10 -0.28
N ARG A 27 -5.13 3.24 -1.35
CA ARG A 27 -6.29 2.37 -1.60
C ARG A 27 -5.88 0.91 -1.80
N GLU A 28 -4.81 0.65 -2.56
CA GLU A 28 -4.25 -0.70 -2.72
C GLU A 28 -3.80 -1.30 -1.37
N LEU A 29 -3.18 -0.49 -0.50
CA LEU A 29 -2.78 -0.91 0.83
C LEU A 29 -3.99 -1.26 1.70
N ASP A 30 -5.03 -0.43 1.67
CA ASP A 30 -6.27 -0.66 2.41
C ASP A 30 -6.95 -1.97 1.97
N ASP A 31 -6.91 -2.28 0.67
CA ASP A 31 -7.42 -3.55 0.14
C ASP A 31 -6.60 -4.76 0.64
N ILE A 32 -5.27 -4.64 0.71
CA ILE A 32 -4.38 -5.69 1.25
C ILE A 32 -4.68 -5.91 2.74
N LEU A 33 -4.82 -4.83 3.52
CA LEU A 33 -5.17 -4.90 4.94
C LEU A 33 -6.52 -5.58 5.15
N ALA A 34 -7.53 -5.20 4.36
CA ALA A 34 -8.86 -5.83 4.41
C ALA A 34 -8.80 -7.33 4.07
N PHE A 35 -7.95 -7.71 3.11
CA PHE A 35 -7.75 -9.12 2.77
C PHE A 35 -7.09 -9.92 3.89
N ILE A 36 -6.01 -9.40 4.49
CA ILE A 36 -5.33 -10.04 5.64
C ILE A 36 -6.32 -10.25 6.79
N ALA A 37 -7.10 -9.22 7.14
CA ALA A 37 -8.11 -9.32 8.20
C ALA A 37 -9.17 -10.40 7.92
N ARG A 38 -9.59 -10.54 6.65
CA ARG A 38 -10.52 -11.61 6.24
C ARG A 38 -9.89 -12.99 6.37
N LEU A 39 -8.63 -13.18 5.98
CA LEU A 39 -7.92 -14.45 6.13
C LEU A 39 -7.83 -14.89 7.59
N GLU A 40 -7.53 -13.97 8.51
CA GLU A 40 -7.50 -14.27 9.95
C GLU A 40 -8.85 -14.77 10.46
N SER A 41 -9.93 -14.10 10.05
CA SER A 41 -11.29 -14.50 10.43
C SER A 41 -11.69 -15.88 9.89
N ALA A 42 -11.26 -16.21 8.66
CA ALA A 42 -11.54 -17.50 8.03
C ALA A 42 -10.73 -18.64 8.68
N SER A 43 -9.47 -18.38 9.00
CA SER A 43 -8.59 -19.32 9.71
C SER A 43 -9.17 -19.72 11.08
N LEU A 44 -9.64 -18.73 11.85
CA LEU A 44 -10.27 -18.97 13.15
C LEU A 44 -11.54 -19.82 13.05
N ARG A 45 -12.37 -19.61 12.02
CA ARG A 45 -13.56 -20.44 11.76
C ARG A 45 -13.19 -21.87 11.40
N GLN A 46 -12.23 -22.08 10.50
CA GLN A 46 -11.76 -23.42 10.13
C GLN A 46 -11.18 -24.19 11.33
N LEU A 47 -10.45 -23.52 12.22
CA LEU A 47 -9.94 -24.11 13.46
C LEU A 47 -11.08 -24.52 14.40
N ALA A 48 -12.10 -23.67 14.57
CA ALA A 48 -13.28 -23.98 15.39
C ALA A 48 -14.09 -25.16 14.82
N GLU A 49 -14.25 -25.24 13.50
CA GLU A 49 -14.93 -26.33 12.80
C GLU A 49 -14.12 -27.64 12.85
N SER A 50 -12.79 -27.55 12.75
CA SER A 50 -11.90 -28.72 12.84
C SER A 50 -11.84 -29.30 14.25
N ALA A 51 -11.93 -28.46 15.28
CA ALA A 51 -12.04 -28.90 16.68
C ALA A 51 -13.37 -29.60 16.99
N SER A 52 -14.41 -29.37 16.18
CA SER A 52 -15.76 -29.92 16.38
C SER A 52 -16.12 -31.08 15.43
N GLY A 53 -15.28 -31.39 14.43
CA GLY A 53 -15.56 -32.47 13.49
C GLY A 53 -14.31 -33.01 12.80
N SER A 54 -13.63 -33.97 13.43
CA SER A 54 -12.65 -34.81 12.73
C SER A 54 -13.37 -35.69 11.70
N ARG A 55 -13.39 -35.28 10.42
CA ARG A 55 -13.75 -36.18 9.30
C ARG A 55 -13.18 -35.71 7.96
N LYS A 56 -12.18 -36.49 7.49
CA LYS A 56 -11.83 -36.83 6.09
C LYS A 56 -11.60 -35.70 5.08
N LYS A 57 -10.42 -35.70 4.45
CA LYS A 57 -10.18 -35.97 3.00
C LYS A 57 -8.68 -35.79 2.68
N ARG A 58 -7.99 -36.73 2.03
CA ARG A 58 -7.95 -37.14 0.59
C ARG A 58 -7.10 -36.17 -0.26
N HIS A 59 -5.94 -36.69 -0.69
CA HIS A 59 -4.93 -36.07 -1.56
C HIS A 59 -5.51 -35.40 -2.81
N LEU A 60 -5.49 -34.07 -2.81
CA LEU A 60 -5.42 -33.19 -3.97
C LEU A 60 -4.30 -32.19 -3.64
N ALA A 61 -3.59 -31.66 -4.65
CA ALA A 61 -2.48 -30.73 -4.47
C ALA A 61 -2.83 -29.70 -3.39
N GLU A 62 -2.03 -29.64 -2.33
CA GLU A 62 -2.36 -28.85 -1.14
C GLU A 62 -2.52 -27.38 -1.57
N PRO A 63 -3.73 -26.80 -1.43
CA PRO A 63 -3.86 -25.36 -1.60
C PRO A 63 -2.91 -24.69 -0.59
N LYS A 64 -2.19 -23.64 -1.02
CA LYS A 64 -1.30 -22.86 -0.13
C LYS A 64 -2.00 -22.65 1.20
N SER A 65 -1.30 -22.98 2.28
CA SER A 65 -1.89 -22.86 3.61
C SER A 65 -2.32 -21.41 3.86
N VAL A 66 -3.33 -21.20 4.69
CA VAL A 66 -3.78 -19.86 5.07
C VAL A 66 -2.62 -19.04 5.67
N LEU A 67 -1.67 -19.71 6.33
CA LEU A 67 -0.45 -19.12 6.87
C LEU A 67 0.49 -18.61 5.76
N GLU A 68 0.76 -19.42 4.74
CA GLU A 68 1.61 -19.01 3.60
C GLU A 68 0.98 -17.83 2.83
N GLN A 69 -0.34 -17.86 2.63
CA GLN A 69 -1.04 -16.74 1.99
C GLN A 69 -0.95 -15.49 2.87
N LYS A 70 -1.15 -15.60 4.19
CA LYS A 70 -1.02 -14.45 5.09
C LYS A 70 0.38 -13.84 5.01
N GLU A 71 1.42 -14.66 5.06
CA GLU A 71 2.81 -14.20 5.04
C GLU A 71 3.16 -13.49 3.72
N GLU A 72 2.69 -13.99 2.57
CA GLU A 72 2.87 -13.31 1.29
C GLU A 72 2.22 -11.91 1.26
N TYR A 73 1.01 -11.78 1.80
CA TYR A 73 0.32 -10.49 1.83
C TYR A 73 0.90 -9.53 2.87
N GLU A 74 1.42 -10.03 4.00
CA GLU A 74 2.19 -9.25 4.97
C GLU A 74 3.47 -8.67 4.34
N GLN A 75 4.22 -9.47 3.58
CA GLN A 75 5.40 -8.98 2.86
C GLN A 75 5.02 -7.90 1.83
N LYS A 76 3.92 -8.09 1.10
CA LYS A 76 3.39 -7.07 0.18
C LYS A 76 2.98 -5.80 0.91
N ARG A 77 2.33 -5.90 2.07
CA ARG A 77 1.95 -4.75 2.91
C ARG A 77 3.18 -3.92 3.25
N VAL A 78 4.21 -4.55 3.81
CA VAL A 78 5.45 -3.87 4.23
C VAL A 78 6.13 -3.17 3.04
N ALA A 79 6.22 -3.85 1.90
CA ALA A 79 6.80 -3.25 0.69
C ALA A 79 6.01 -2.02 0.20
N MET A 80 4.68 -2.08 0.31
CA MET A 80 3.79 -0.99 -0.08
C MET A 80 3.85 0.20 0.89
N GLU A 81 3.89 -0.06 2.20
CA GLU A 81 4.09 0.96 3.24
C GLU A 81 5.41 1.72 3.04
N GLN A 82 6.50 1.00 2.73
CA GLN A 82 7.79 1.63 2.41
C GLN A 82 7.74 2.46 1.12
N ASN A 83 6.99 2.02 0.11
CA ASN A 83 6.81 2.78 -1.12
C ASN A 83 6.06 4.09 -0.85
N ILE A 84 4.95 4.02 -0.12
CA ILE A 84 4.15 5.16 0.33
C ILE A 84 5.00 6.16 1.12
N GLY A 85 5.84 5.69 2.05
CA GLY A 85 6.76 6.54 2.81
C GLY A 85 7.71 7.33 1.90
N ARG A 86 8.34 6.68 0.92
CA ARG A 86 9.23 7.35 -0.05
C ARG A 86 8.48 8.36 -0.93
N MET A 87 7.21 8.11 -1.26
CA MET A 87 6.39 9.06 -2.00
C MET A 87 6.10 10.31 -1.17
N TRP A 88 5.82 10.15 0.12
CA TRP A 88 5.65 11.27 1.04
C TRP A 88 6.91 12.13 1.15
N GLU A 89 8.09 11.51 1.31
CA GLU A 89 9.37 12.22 1.31
C GLU A 89 9.55 13.05 0.04
N LYS A 90 9.31 12.45 -1.13
CA LYS A 90 9.41 13.15 -2.41
C LYS A 90 8.42 14.31 -2.56
N ILE A 91 7.19 14.15 -2.06
CA ILE A 91 6.19 15.23 -2.08
C ILE A 91 6.65 16.37 -1.18
N HIS A 92 7.15 16.06 0.01
CA HIS A 92 7.69 17.05 0.94
C HIS A 92 8.87 17.82 0.31
N ASP A 93 9.80 17.13 -0.34
CA ASP A 93 10.93 17.76 -1.03
C ASP A 93 10.46 18.72 -2.14
N LEU A 94 9.43 18.33 -2.90
CA LEU A 94 8.84 19.19 -3.93
C LEU A 94 8.14 20.41 -3.32
N GLN A 95 7.45 20.26 -2.19
CA GLN A 95 6.82 21.37 -1.47
C GLN A 95 7.86 22.34 -0.89
N GLU A 96 9.03 21.85 -0.48
CA GLU A 96 10.14 22.71 -0.05
C GLU A 96 10.73 23.46 -1.25
N GLN A 97 10.92 22.81 -2.40
CA GLN A 97 11.34 23.47 -3.64
C GLN A 97 10.35 24.54 -4.09
N GLU A 98 9.04 24.26 -4.00
CA GLU A 98 7.98 25.22 -4.26
C GLU A 98 8.12 26.46 -3.37
N ARG A 99 8.24 26.27 -2.04
CA ARG A 99 8.41 27.37 -1.07
C ARG A 99 9.66 28.22 -1.35
N MET A 100 10.76 27.58 -1.73
CA MET A 100 12.02 28.26 -2.04
C MET A 100 11.96 29.07 -3.33
N LEU A 101 11.12 28.68 -4.30
CA LEU A 101 10.92 29.44 -5.55
C LEU A 101 9.89 30.56 -5.37
N ASP A 102 8.83 30.32 -4.60
CA ASP A 102 7.78 31.30 -4.30
C ASP A 102 8.33 32.46 -3.44
N GLY A 103 9.18 32.15 -2.44
CA GLY A 103 9.85 33.16 -1.61
C GLY A 103 10.99 33.94 -2.29
N ARG A 104 11.31 33.63 -3.56
CA ARG A 104 12.29 34.37 -4.38
C ARG A 104 11.63 35.37 -5.34
N GLN A 105 10.30 35.37 -5.46
CA GLN A 105 9.52 36.33 -6.25
C GLN A 105 9.21 37.58 -5.43
#